data_AF-A0A8J1YWY2-F1
#
_entry.id   AF-A0A8J1YWY2-F1
#
_cell.length_a   1.000
_cell.length_b   1.000
_cell.length_c   1.000
_cell.angle_alpha   90.00
_cell.angle_beta   90.00
_cell.angle_gamma   90.00
#
_symmetry.space_group_name_H-M   'P 1'
#
loop_
_entity.id
_entity.type
_entity.pdbx_description
1 polymer ?
#
loop_
_entity_poly.entity_id
_entity_poly.type
_entity_poly.pdbx_seq_one_letter_code
_entity_poly.pdbx_strand_id
1 'polypeptide(L)'
;MPEAEEPPMSVSPPGSPLAGVVDKRPHLGHSGIMGRVGTFSPKSVNGVPTKDDSPKRPKTSGSAHGSEGSQRRGMTEKRLQKLLYLKQREEMKDALIHQVKMKYFETHPEARAKVKRKNIDGIITGKVEEFQAQNAKLSKENLERLLKRVDNETKTEDDKKSHMSEYSNLSQLSHASQAESVRAHVERLNAARGGAETSSPPEDSYEAEATGEGIPLTIEDLMGFNWVRLEEYKDRIAKDEDAVKAVAKEETKRNYTKYLDTQVKVRTERKAAEKDEDEMWRYVIEEDNERVAKEDAEKLKKLVAMGERQKRERDEAVALKHARIEVEQEQVRQEDVRLLAKVQREIEAAIKKEEKEKVEKKAVFLKVKNDIDAAKRHKEAEEAAAKAEEMRRARAYTKLLQQQEEEKKQLLAARNARQKELMEKMKQTVAKAAADRGAEDERRANAQRKEKEDLMTELEANKVEKLKKMREDTRDYVLLQMAEKNAKKIKHLEVKAAQGGILLEDAEAFYADKEAEKEKKVQKGQAYVKELRNQIQQRAARKVTNMTMEEVKLNKSLIDQVIDDELKRGILKLS
;
A
#
# COMPACT_ATOMS: atom_id res chain seq x y z
N MET A 1 -24.58 -59.38 -0.12
CA MET A 1 -25.16 -59.75 1.18
C MET A 1 -24.42 -58.94 2.24
N PRO A 2 -25.01 -57.82 2.71
CA PRO A 2 -24.44 -56.96 3.73
C PRO A 2 -25.00 -57.33 5.12
N GLU A 3 -24.14 -57.45 6.12
CA GLU A 3 -24.51 -57.52 7.55
C GLU A 3 -23.76 -56.37 8.25
N ALA A 4 -24.47 -55.32 8.64
CA ALA A 4 -25.09 -55.10 9.95
C ALA A 4 -24.01 -54.70 11.00
N GLU A 5 -23.71 -53.42 11.21
CA GLU A 5 -24.40 -52.49 12.14
C GLU A 5 -24.63 -53.05 13.55
N GLU A 6 -23.82 -52.60 14.51
CA GLU A 6 -24.23 -52.41 15.91
C GLU A 6 -23.59 -51.14 16.54
N PRO A 7 -24.24 -50.51 17.54
CA PRO A 7 -24.24 -49.06 17.76
C PRO A 7 -23.58 -48.61 19.11
N PRO A 8 -23.61 -47.31 19.48
CA PRO A 8 -22.66 -46.68 20.41
C PRO A 8 -23.12 -46.66 21.88
N MET A 9 -22.16 -46.65 22.81
CA MET A 9 -22.39 -46.44 24.24
C MET A 9 -22.11 -44.98 24.64
N SER A 10 -23.10 -44.42 25.34
CA SER A 10 -23.27 -43.03 25.74
C SER A 10 -23.05 -42.83 27.25
N VAL A 11 -22.49 -41.67 27.66
CA VAL A 11 -22.96 -40.79 28.79
C VAL A 11 -22.74 -41.36 30.23
N SER A 12 -22.15 -40.72 31.27
CA SER A 12 -21.95 -39.31 31.69
C SER A 12 -21.09 -39.22 33.00
N PRO A 13 -20.82 -38.01 33.59
CA PRO A 13 -19.78 -37.71 34.60
C PRO A 13 -20.32 -37.72 36.06
N PRO A 14 -19.58 -37.33 37.15
CA PRO A 14 -19.24 -35.93 37.51
C PRO A 14 -17.91 -35.74 38.32
N GLY A 15 -17.51 -34.49 38.62
CA GLY A 15 -16.63 -34.21 39.76
C GLY A 15 -15.68 -33.01 39.62
N SER A 16 -16.10 -31.86 40.17
CA SER A 16 -15.36 -30.59 40.21
C SER A 16 -14.36 -30.50 41.40
N PRO A 17 -13.85 -29.33 41.83
CA PRO A 17 -12.41 -29.03 41.86
C PRO A 17 -11.83 -28.93 43.28
N LEU A 18 -10.51 -29.01 43.43
CA LEU A 18 -9.84 -28.59 44.67
C LEU A 18 -8.60 -27.75 44.39
N ALA A 19 -8.58 -26.61 45.07
CA ALA A 19 -7.48 -25.68 45.23
C ALA A 19 -6.47 -26.18 46.28
N GLY A 20 -5.25 -25.62 46.27
CA GLY A 20 -4.27 -25.72 47.36
C GLY A 20 -2.83 -25.85 46.84
N VAL A 21 -2.02 -24.78 46.69
CA VAL A 21 -1.26 -24.06 47.73
C VAL A 21 0.17 -24.63 47.95
N VAL A 22 1.16 -23.80 47.55
CA VAL A 22 2.46 -23.50 48.22
C VAL A 22 3.65 -24.49 48.11
N ASP A 23 4.76 -24.02 47.49
CA ASP A 23 6.08 -23.72 48.12
C ASP A 23 7.07 -23.21 47.04
N LYS A 24 7.70 -22.00 47.12
CA LYS A 24 8.87 -21.58 47.92
C LYS A 24 10.02 -22.59 47.80
N ARG A 25 11.24 -22.31 47.32
CA ARG A 25 12.17 -21.19 47.56
C ARG A 25 13.48 -21.39 46.69
N PRO A 26 14.46 -20.46 46.75
CA PRO A 26 15.55 -20.26 45.77
C PRO A 26 16.93 -20.76 46.27
N HIS A 27 18.00 -20.64 45.44
CA HIS A 27 19.26 -19.92 45.75
C HIS A 27 20.44 -20.18 44.77
N LEU A 28 21.28 -19.13 44.60
CA LEU A 28 22.76 -19.06 44.50
C LEU A 28 23.46 -19.83 43.35
N GLY A 29 24.34 -19.26 42.53
CA GLY A 29 25.38 -18.25 42.78
C GLY A 29 26.65 -18.93 43.27
N HIS A 30 27.76 -18.93 42.48
CA HIS A 30 29.16 -18.84 42.95
C HIS A 30 30.20 -18.87 41.80
N SER A 31 31.14 -17.91 41.87
CA SER A 31 32.60 -17.91 41.59
C SER A 31 33.20 -18.98 40.66
N GLY A 32 34.11 -18.70 39.72
CA GLY A 32 35.29 -17.84 39.82
C GLY A 32 36.48 -18.63 40.37
N ILE A 33 37.34 -19.23 39.53
CA ILE A 33 38.66 -19.75 39.95
C ILE A 33 39.73 -19.49 38.86
N MET A 34 40.88 -19.04 39.38
CA MET A 34 42.11 -18.58 38.73
C MET A 34 42.93 -19.66 38.00
N GLY A 35 43.95 -19.19 37.27
CA GLY A 35 44.89 -20.00 36.49
C GLY A 35 46.12 -20.55 37.25
N ARG A 36 47.03 -21.12 36.47
CA ARG A 36 48.47 -21.42 36.70
C ARG A 36 49.02 -21.99 35.38
N VAL A 37 49.96 -21.35 34.66
CA VAL A 37 51.43 -21.33 34.81
C VAL A 37 52.05 -22.73 34.96
N GLY A 38 52.93 -23.11 34.01
CA GLY A 38 53.75 -24.31 34.11
C GLY A 38 54.52 -24.67 32.84
N THR A 39 55.71 -24.07 32.71
CA THR A 39 56.83 -24.38 31.80
C THR A 39 57.17 -25.87 31.69
N PHE A 40 57.66 -26.35 30.54
CA PHE A 40 58.82 -27.27 30.46
C PHE A 40 59.34 -27.44 29.01
N SER A 41 60.63 -27.16 28.83
CA SER A 41 61.51 -27.58 27.71
C SER A 41 62.59 -28.45 28.37
N PRO A 42 63.16 -29.51 27.74
CA PRO A 42 64.43 -29.29 27.02
C PRO A 42 64.83 -30.31 25.91
N LYS A 43 65.85 -29.89 25.12
CA LYS A 43 66.93 -30.66 24.44
C LYS A 43 66.54 -31.63 23.30
N SER A 44 66.85 -31.33 22.02
CA SER A 44 68.15 -31.32 21.31
C SER A 44 68.87 -32.67 21.23
N VAL A 45 69.17 -33.15 20.00
CA VAL A 45 70.53 -33.43 19.48
C VAL A 45 70.53 -34.45 18.30
N ASN A 46 71.21 -34.04 17.22
CA ASN A 46 71.91 -34.78 16.14
C ASN A 46 71.17 -35.44 14.95
N GLY A 47 71.67 -35.11 13.73
CA GLY A 47 71.70 -36.04 12.60
C GLY A 47 71.66 -35.48 11.16
N VAL A 48 72.75 -34.82 10.72
CA VAL A 48 73.44 -34.80 9.38
C VAL A 48 72.72 -35.22 8.07
N PRO A 49 73.04 -34.61 6.90
CA PRO A 49 72.20 -34.56 5.69
C PRO A 49 72.61 -35.52 4.55
N THR A 50 71.66 -35.87 3.67
CA THR A 50 71.91 -36.44 2.32
C THR A 50 70.84 -35.89 1.35
N LYS A 51 71.23 -35.07 0.39
CA LYS A 51 71.51 -35.35 -1.04
C LYS A 51 70.29 -35.83 -1.85
N ASP A 52 69.88 -34.94 -2.76
CA ASP A 52 69.36 -35.15 -4.12
C ASP A 52 68.83 -36.54 -4.49
N ASP A 53 67.53 -36.63 -4.74
CA ASP A 53 67.02 -37.01 -6.06
C ASP A 53 65.50 -36.78 -6.16
N SER A 54 65.11 -35.85 -7.03
CA SER A 54 63.71 -35.61 -7.39
C SER A 54 63.40 -36.27 -8.73
N PRO A 55 62.29 -37.04 -8.82
CA PRO A 55 61.46 -36.94 -10.00
C PRO A 55 60.02 -36.56 -9.65
N LYS A 56 59.66 -35.39 -10.20
CA LYS A 56 58.33 -34.90 -10.57
C LYS A 56 57.14 -35.83 -10.29
N ARG A 57 56.25 -35.39 -9.41
CA ARG A 57 54.81 -35.73 -9.44
C ARG A 57 53.96 -34.46 -9.36
N PRO A 58 52.79 -34.42 -10.04
CA PRO A 58 52.05 -33.20 -10.29
C PRO A 58 51.23 -32.77 -9.08
N LYS A 59 51.30 -31.47 -8.77
CA LYS A 59 50.48 -30.81 -7.76
C LYS A 59 49.05 -30.67 -8.28
N THR A 60 48.10 -31.34 -7.62
CA THR A 60 46.69 -30.93 -7.62
C THR A 60 46.19 -31.00 -6.18
N SER A 61 46.10 -29.83 -5.54
CA SER A 61 45.23 -29.51 -4.40
C SER A 61 45.66 -28.16 -3.81
N GLY A 62 44.86 -27.11 -4.05
CA GLY A 62 44.26 -26.30 -2.98
C GLY A 62 45.17 -25.15 -2.57
N SER A 63 44.72 -24.05 -1.99
CA SER A 63 43.42 -23.46 -1.71
C SER A 63 43.76 -22.07 -1.15
N ALA A 64 42.84 -21.12 -1.33
CA ALA A 64 42.70 -19.91 -0.52
C ALA A 64 43.86 -18.90 -0.50
N HIS A 65 43.78 -17.89 -1.37
CA HIS A 65 43.79 -16.46 -0.96
C HIS A 65 43.43 -15.54 -2.14
N GLY A 66 42.45 -14.65 -1.92
CA GLY A 66 42.35 -13.38 -2.66
C GLY A 66 41.26 -13.25 -3.73
N SER A 67 39.99 -13.60 -3.45
CA SER A 67 38.86 -13.26 -4.33
C SER A 67 38.37 -11.81 -4.14
N GLU A 68 39.27 -10.82 -4.22
CA GLU A 68 38.90 -9.40 -4.33
C GLU A 68 39.37 -8.76 -5.65
N GLY A 69 40.20 -9.45 -6.44
CA GLY A 69 40.77 -8.91 -7.68
C GLY A 69 39.92 -9.10 -8.95
N SER A 70 38.92 -9.99 -8.94
CA SER A 70 38.30 -10.47 -10.19
C SER A 70 37.15 -9.60 -10.72
N GLN A 71 36.58 -8.69 -9.91
CA GLN A 71 35.50 -7.80 -10.37
C GLN A 71 35.98 -6.48 -10.99
N ARG A 72 37.28 -6.19 -10.98
CA ARG A 72 37.82 -4.91 -11.48
C ARG A 72 38.21 -4.91 -12.96
N ARG A 73 38.28 -6.06 -13.64
CA ARG A 73 38.79 -6.16 -15.02
C ARG A 73 37.79 -5.84 -16.15
N GLY A 74 36.56 -5.42 -15.84
CA GLY A 74 35.53 -5.16 -16.85
C GLY A 74 34.81 -3.80 -16.76
N MET A 75 35.21 -2.91 -15.85
CA MET A 75 34.57 -1.59 -15.74
C MET A 75 35.35 -0.55 -16.52
N THR A 76 34.66 0.17 -17.40
CA THR A 76 35.22 1.35 -18.08
C THR A 76 35.70 2.36 -17.04
N GLU A 77 36.78 3.07 -17.33
CA GLU A 77 37.39 4.04 -16.42
C GLU A 77 36.40 5.10 -15.93
N LYS A 78 35.45 5.50 -16.79
CA LYS A 78 34.32 6.38 -16.45
C LYS A 78 33.39 5.78 -15.38
N ARG A 79 33.15 4.47 -15.43
CA ARG A 79 32.33 3.76 -14.43
C ARG A 79 33.08 3.64 -13.10
N LEU A 80 34.39 3.40 -13.15
CA LEU A 80 35.24 3.37 -11.95
C LEU A 80 35.27 4.75 -11.26
N GLN A 81 35.46 5.82 -12.03
CA GLN A 81 35.42 7.20 -11.52
C GLN A 81 34.04 7.54 -10.93
N LYS A 82 32.94 7.15 -11.59
CA LYS A 82 31.58 7.36 -11.06
C LYS A 82 31.34 6.61 -9.75
N LEU A 83 31.82 5.36 -9.64
CA LEU A 83 31.71 4.59 -8.40
C LEU A 83 32.57 5.18 -7.28
N LEU A 84 33.76 5.69 -7.60
CA LEU A 84 34.64 6.33 -6.63
C LEU A 84 34.03 7.64 -6.13
N TYR A 85 33.40 8.42 -7.02
CA TYR A 85 32.64 9.62 -6.66
C TYR A 85 31.40 9.31 -5.80
N LEU A 86 30.67 8.24 -6.12
CA LEU A 86 29.54 7.79 -5.30
C LEU A 86 29.99 7.34 -3.91
N LYS A 87 31.09 6.57 -3.83
CA LYS A 87 31.68 6.15 -2.55
C LYS A 87 32.12 7.35 -1.71
N GLN A 88 32.83 8.30 -2.31
CA GLN A 88 33.24 9.55 -1.64
C GLN A 88 32.02 10.36 -1.17
N ARG A 89 30.94 10.39 -1.95
CA ARG A 89 29.70 11.07 -1.58
C ARG A 89 29.00 10.40 -0.38
N GLU A 90 28.95 9.07 -0.36
CA GLU A 90 28.41 8.29 0.76
C GLU A 90 29.27 8.45 2.02
N GLU A 91 30.59 8.38 1.92
CA GLU A 91 31.49 8.61 3.05
C GLU A 91 31.32 10.02 3.64
N MET A 92 31.17 11.05 2.78
CA MET A 92 30.85 12.41 3.23
C MET A 92 29.45 12.52 3.84
N LYS A 93 28.50 11.71 3.39
CA LYS A 93 27.12 11.68 3.91
C LYS A 93 27.13 11.16 5.34
N ASP A 94 27.81 10.05 5.57
CA ASP A 94 27.90 9.43 6.90
C ASP A 94 28.67 10.32 7.87
N ALA A 95 29.75 10.95 7.41
CA ALA A 95 30.49 11.93 8.21
C ALA A 95 29.64 13.15 8.58
N LEU A 96 28.83 13.67 7.65
CA LEU A 96 27.89 14.77 7.90
C LEU A 96 26.78 14.38 8.88
N ILE A 97 26.17 13.21 8.69
CA ILE A 97 25.16 12.68 9.61
C ILE A 97 25.76 12.58 11.01
N HIS A 98 26.96 12.03 11.13
CA HIS A 98 27.63 11.89 12.41
C HIS A 98 27.90 13.26 13.06
N GLN A 99 28.46 14.23 12.33
CA GLN A 99 28.73 15.57 12.85
C GLN A 99 27.46 16.33 13.26
N VAL A 100 26.40 16.24 12.45
CA VAL A 100 25.10 16.87 12.73
C VAL A 100 24.45 16.22 13.95
N LYS A 101 24.47 14.89 14.06
CA LYS A 101 23.99 14.18 15.26
C LYS A 101 24.75 14.60 16.51
N MET A 102 26.08 14.62 16.46
CA MET A 102 26.90 15.03 17.60
C MET A 102 26.55 16.44 18.06
N LYS A 103 26.55 17.42 17.13
CA LYS A 103 26.20 18.80 17.47
C LYS A 103 24.76 18.97 17.95
N TYR A 104 23.82 18.28 17.34
CA TYR A 104 22.40 18.36 17.72
C TYR A 104 22.14 17.76 19.11
N PHE A 105 22.78 16.63 19.45
CA PHE A 105 22.65 16.04 20.78
C PHE A 105 23.46 16.74 21.86
N GLU A 106 24.54 17.45 21.49
CA GLU A 106 25.24 18.37 22.39
C GLU A 106 24.37 19.58 22.75
N THR A 107 23.61 20.13 21.79
CA THR A 107 22.71 21.27 22.03
C THR A 107 21.39 20.86 22.68
N HIS A 108 20.91 19.64 22.46
CA HIS A 108 19.65 19.12 22.98
C HIS A 108 19.84 17.75 23.69
N PRO A 109 20.40 17.72 24.91
CA PRO A 109 20.66 16.47 25.62
C PRO A 109 19.38 15.65 25.91
N GLU A 110 18.24 16.31 26.08
CA GLU A 110 16.93 15.66 26.28
C GLU A 110 16.44 14.88 25.05
N ALA A 111 16.83 15.29 23.85
CA ALA A 111 16.48 14.61 22.60
C ALA A 111 17.17 13.24 22.50
N ARG A 112 18.36 13.09 23.11
CA ARG A 112 19.15 11.84 23.11
C ARG A 112 18.43 10.67 23.79
N ALA A 113 17.62 10.95 24.81
CA ALA A 113 16.80 9.93 25.48
C ALA A 113 15.53 9.55 24.67
N LYS A 114 15.08 10.43 23.76
CA LYS A 114 13.84 10.29 23.00
C LYS A 114 14.04 9.89 21.53
N VAL A 115 15.28 9.63 21.09
CA VAL A 115 15.66 9.35 19.68
C VAL A 115 14.78 8.27 19.04
N LYS A 116 14.53 7.16 19.74
CA LYS A 116 13.70 6.06 19.22
C LYS A 116 12.20 6.38 19.13
N ARG A 117 11.71 7.32 19.94
CA ARG A 117 10.27 7.68 19.99
C ARG A 117 9.89 8.70 18.92
N LYS A 118 10.82 9.55 18.48
CA LYS A 118 10.54 10.70 17.61
C LYS A 118 11.19 10.64 16.23
N ASN A 119 11.72 9.47 15.84
CA ASN A 119 12.40 9.26 14.54
C ASN A 119 13.41 10.36 14.17
N ILE A 120 14.12 10.91 15.17
CA ILE A 120 15.03 12.05 15.00
C ILE A 120 16.18 11.67 14.06
N ASP A 121 16.64 10.42 14.15
CA ASP A 121 17.67 9.88 13.27
C ASP A 121 17.25 9.91 11.80
N GLY A 122 15.97 9.60 11.50
CA GLY A 122 15.39 9.65 10.16
C GLY A 122 15.30 11.06 9.60
N ILE A 123 14.92 12.03 10.44
CA ILE A 123 14.85 13.46 10.06
C ILE A 123 16.25 13.99 9.72
N ILE A 124 17.25 13.68 10.55
CA ILE A 124 18.64 14.09 10.30
C ILE A 124 19.17 13.44 9.01
N THR A 125 18.91 12.16 8.78
CA THR A 125 19.34 11.48 7.53
C THR A 125 18.69 12.11 6.30
N GLY A 126 17.37 12.33 6.33
CA GLY A 126 16.64 12.95 5.22
C GLY A 126 17.14 14.35 4.88
N LYS A 127 17.42 15.19 5.89
CA LYS A 127 17.93 16.55 5.65
C LYS A 127 19.39 16.60 5.19
N VAL A 128 20.23 15.67 5.63
CA VAL A 128 21.59 15.54 5.08
C VAL A 128 21.54 15.05 3.62
N GLU A 129 20.61 14.16 3.26
CA GLU A 129 20.40 13.74 1.88
C GLU A 129 19.92 14.89 0.98
N GLU A 130 18.92 15.66 1.43
CA GLU A 130 18.45 16.86 0.72
C GLU A 130 19.58 17.88 0.55
N PHE A 131 20.40 18.10 1.58
CA PHE A 131 21.54 19.00 1.54
C PHE A 131 22.61 18.56 0.53
N GLN A 132 22.91 17.25 0.47
CA GLN A 132 23.81 16.71 -0.53
C GLN A 132 23.22 16.69 -1.94
N ALA A 133 21.90 16.55 -2.10
CA ALA A 133 21.25 16.63 -3.40
C ALA A 133 21.33 18.03 -4.01
N GLN A 134 21.40 19.06 -3.17
CA GLN A 134 21.54 20.46 -3.58
C GLN A 134 22.97 20.85 -3.99
N ASN A 135 23.95 19.92 -3.96
CA ASN A 135 25.38 20.19 -4.23
C ASN A 135 25.95 21.38 -3.45
N ALA A 136 25.43 21.65 -2.24
CA ALA A 136 25.87 22.75 -1.43
C ALA A 136 27.31 22.50 -0.93
N LYS A 137 28.19 23.51 -1.03
CA LYS A 137 29.55 23.43 -0.51
C LYS A 137 29.52 23.27 1.01
N LEU A 138 30.38 22.40 1.54
CA LEU A 138 30.62 22.20 2.98
C LEU A 138 31.22 23.48 3.60
N SER A 139 30.36 24.40 4.04
CA SER A 139 30.74 25.60 4.80
C SER A 139 30.10 25.56 6.19
N LYS A 140 30.70 26.27 7.15
CA LYS A 140 30.17 26.37 8.52
C LYS A 140 28.75 26.95 8.55
N GLU A 141 28.50 27.98 7.75
CA GLU A 141 27.18 28.61 7.61
C GLU A 141 26.10 27.64 7.09
N ASN A 142 26.47 26.78 6.14
CA ASN A 142 25.55 25.80 5.58
C ASN A 142 25.22 24.69 6.57
N LEU A 143 26.17 24.29 7.42
CA LEU A 143 25.93 23.36 8.53
C LEU A 143 24.99 23.96 9.59
N GLU A 144 25.13 25.24 9.90
CA GLU A 144 24.21 25.93 10.83
C GLU A 144 22.79 26.03 10.26
N ARG A 145 22.65 26.30 8.96
CA ARG A 145 21.34 26.27 8.28
C ARG A 145 20.71 24.88 8.31
N LEU A 146 21.52 23.84 8.13
CA LEU A 146 21.07 22.45 8.21
C LEU A 146 20.60 22.11 9.64
N LEU A 147 21.35 22.50 10.67
CA LEU A 147 20.97 22.33 12.07
C LEU A 147 19.66 23.05 12.39
N LYS A 148 19.50 24.31 11.95
CA LYS A 148 18.24 25.06 12.12
C LYS A 148 17.04 24.38 11.44
N ARG A 149 17.24 23.76 10.28
CA ARG A 149 16.17 23.00 9.60
C ARG A 149 15.77 21.77 10.40
N VAL A 150 16.74 21.02 10.92
CA VAL A 150 16.50 19.85 11.78
C VAL A 150 15.79 20.28 13.08
N ASP A 151 16.20 21.38 13.70
CA ASP A 151 15.55 21.93 14.90
C ASP A 151 14.08 22.29 14.65
N ASN A 152 13.76 22.93 13.52
CA ASN A 152 12.40 23.33 13.21
C ASN A 152 11.46 22.13 12.96
N GLU A 153 11.97 21.09 12.31
CA GLU A 153 11.18 19.90 11.98
C GLU A 153 10.99 18.98 13.19
N THR A 154 11.99 18.91 14.08
CA THR A 154 11.89 18.16 15.34
C THR A 154 10.98 18.82 16.39
N LYS A 155 10.81 20.16 16.33
CA LYS A 155 9.89 20.91 17.20
C LYS A 155 8.43 20.88 16.73
N THR A 156 8.18 20.85 15.42
CA THR A 156 6.82 20.92 14.86
C THR A 156 5.98 19.65 15.04
N GLU A 157 6.56 18.53 15.49
CA GLU A 157 5.81 17.29 15.79
C GLU A 157 5.07 17.32 17.15
N ASP A 158 5.57 18.05 18.15
CA ASP A 158 4.93 18.10 19.48
C ASP A 158 3.74 19.08 19.52
N ASP A 159 3.84 20.23 18.83
CA ASP A 159 2.79 21.25 18.85
C ASP A 159 1.59 20.92 17.94
N LYS A 160 1.75 19.97 17.01
CA LYS A 160 0.65 19.54 16.12
C LYS A 160 -0.33 18.56 16.79
N LYS A 161 0.02 18.00 17.96
CA LYS A 161 -0.83 17.02 18.67
C LYS A 161 -1.60 17.57 19.87
N SER A 162 -1.41 18.83 20.25
CA SER A 162 -2.02 19.41 21.46
C SER A 162 -3.13 20.45 21.23
N HIS A 163 -3.47 20.82 19.99
CA HIS A 163 -4.57 21.76 19.72
C HIS A 163 -5.34 21.44 18.43
N MET A 164 -5.82 20.20 18.30
CA MET A 164 -6.96 19.92 17.43
C MET A 164 -8.20 19.66 18.27
N SER A 165 -8.75 20.73 18.83
CA SER A 165 -10.21 20.79 19.03
C SER A 165 -10.85 21.02 17.66
N GLU A 166 -11.94 20.30 17.42
CA GLU A 166 -12.55 19.93 16.13
C GLU A 166 -13.18 21.07 15.30
N TYR A 167 -12.67 22.30 15.34
CA TYR A 167 -13.36 23.45 14.71
C TYR A 167 -12.52 24.37 13.81
N SER A 168 -11.28 24.00 13.44
CA SER A 168 -10.42 24.93 12.70
C SER A 168 -9.60 24.29 11.59
N ASN A 169 -10.25 23.67 10.59
CA ASN A 169 -9.62 23.39 9.30
C ASN A 169 -10.55 23.68 8.09
N LEU A 170 -11.67 24.36 8.31
CA LEU A 170 -12.45 24.98 7.24
C LEU A 170 -12.29 26.50 7.38
N SER A 171 -11.72 27.16 6.37
CA SER A 171 -11.50 28.62 6.26
C SER A 171 -10.15 29.16 6.74
N GLN A 172 -9.10 28.98 5.92
CA GLN A 172 -7.97 29.94 5.85
C GLN A 172 -7.45 30.18 4.41
N LEU A 173 -8.28 29.95 3.38
CA LEU A 173 -7.87 30.18 1.98
C LEU A 173 -8.88 30.98 1.14
N SER A 174 -9.84 31.69 1.73
CA SER A 174 -10.86 32.43 0.97
C SER A 174 -11.36 33.74 1.58
N HIS A 175 -10.48 34.53 2.21
CA HIS A 175 -10.85 35.87 2.72
C HIS A 175 -10.09 37.06 2.11
N ALA A 176 -9.32 36.86 1.04
CA ALA A 176 -8.73 37.99 0.30
C ALA A 176 -9.58 38.47 -0.90
N SER A 177 -10.53 37.69 -1.41
CA SER A 177 -11.29 38.00 -2.63
C SER A 177 -12.74 38.44 -2.42
N GLN A 178 -13.29 38.34 -1.20
CA GLN A 178 -14.67 38.78 -0.92
C GLN A 178 -14.79 40.19 -0.32
N ALA A 179 -13.71 40.76 0.21
CA ALA A 179 -13.74 42.13 0.74
C ALA A 179 -13.78 43.21 -0.38
N GLU A 180 -13.18 42.94 -1.54
CA GLU A 180 -13.29 43.81 -2.73
C GLU A 180 -14.63 43.64 -3.46
N SER A 181 -15.22 42.44 -3.46
CA SER A 181 -16.52 42.20 -4.10
C SER A 181 -17.68 42.88 -3.34
N VAL A 182 -17.66 42.86 -2.01
CA VAL A 182 -18.68 43.55 -1.20
C VAL A 182 -18.47 45.06 -1.19
N ARG A 183 -17.22 45.57 -1.19
CA ARG A 183 -16.97 47.01 -1.39
C ARG A 183 -17.36 47.48 -2.79
N ALA A 184 -17.07 46.72 -3.85
CA ALA A 184 -17.48 47.05 -5.22
C ALA A 184 -19.00 46.95 -5.42
N HIS A 185 -19.69 46.07 -4.68
CA HIS A 185 -21.15 45.98 -4.74
C HIS A 185 -21.84 47.11 -3.96
N VAL A 186 -21.27 47.53 -2.82
CA VAL A 186 -21.74 48.69 -2.04
C VAL A 186 -21.40 50.01 -2.74
N GLU A 187 -20.25 50.13 -3.41
CA GLU A 187 -19.93 51.26 -4.29
C GLU A 187 -20.80 51.30 -5.55
N ARG A 188 -21.17 50.15 -6.14
CA ARG A 188 -22.17 50.11 -7.23
C ARG A 188 -23.58 50.51 -6.76
N LEU A 189 -23.98 50.13 -5.55
CA LEU A 189 -25.28 50.54 -4.99
C LEU A 189 -25.31 52.02 -4.59
N ASN A 190 -24.18 52.59 -4.16
CA ASN A 190 -24.06 54.02 -3.90
C ASN A 190 -23.89 54.86 -5.20
N ALA A 191 -23.20 54.34 -6.22
CA ALA A 191 -23.10 54.98 -7.53
C ALA A 191 -24.41 54.92 -8.32
N ALA A 192 -25.23 53.88 -8.14
CA ALA A 192 -26.59 53.79 -8.71
C ALA A 192 -27.61 54.68 -7.99
N ARG A 193 -27.27 55.26 -6.83
CA ARG A 193 -28.13 56.19 -6.07
C ARG A 193 -27.78 57.67 -6.28
N GLY A 194 -26.68 57.97 -7.00
CA GLY A 194 -26.16 59.32 -7.23
C GLY A 194 -26.67 60.03 -8.50
N GLY A 195 -27.63 59.46 -9.22
CA GLY A 195 -28.12 59.98 -10.51
C GLY A 195 -29.62 60.23 -10.58
N ALA A 196 -30.26 60.53 -9.45
CA ALA A 196 -31.63 61.07 -9.47
C ALA A 196 -31.53 62.59 -9.65
N GLU A 197 -31.36 62.99 -10.91
CA GLU A 197 -31.61 64.34 -11.36
C GLU A 197 -32.99 64.78 -10.86
N THR A 198 -32.97 65.93 -10.21
CA THR A 198 -34.04 66.90 -10.04
C THR A 198 -35.18 66.75 -11.05
N SER A 199 -36.23 66.01 -10.67
CA SER A 199 -37.57 66.28 -11.21
C SER A 199 -38.35 66.93 -10.08
N SER A 200 -38.37 68.25 -10.14
CA SER A 200 -39.35 69.06 -9.41
C SER A 200 -40.74 68.46 -9.63
N PRO A 201 -41.63 68.49 -8.61
CA PRO A 201 -43.04 68.24 -8.84
C PRO A 201 -43.52 69.17 -9.95
N PRO A 202 -44.39 68.75 -10.88
CA PRO A 202 -45.05 69.70 -11.75
C PRO A 202 -45.81 70.66 -10.83
N GLU A 203 -45.44 71.94 -10.84
CA GLU A 203 -46.37 72.99 -10.47
C GLU A 203 -47.53 72.87 -11.47
N ASP A 204 -48.58 72.15 -11.09
CA ASP A 204 -49.89 72.36 -11.67
C ASP A 204 -50.29 73.77 -11.28
N SER A 205 -49.92 74.72 -12.14
CA SER A 205 -50.51 76.03 -12.24
C SER A 205 -52.00 75.81 -12.46
N TYR A 206 -52.76 75.84 -11.38
CA TYR A 206 -54.18 76.15 -11.42
C TYR A 206 -54.28 77.56 -11.98
N GLU A 207 -54.32 77.67 -13.32
CA GLU A 207 -55.05 78.76 -13.97
C GLU A 207 -56.50 78.58 -13.52
N ALA A 208 -56.83 79.23 -12.40
CA ALA A 208 -58.21 79.55 -12.11
C ALA A 208 -58.64 80.50 -13.23
N GLU A 209 -59.17 79.94 -14.32
CA GLU A 209 -60.05 80.66 -15.21
C GLU A 209 -61.22 81.15 -14.34
N ALA A 210 -61.08 82.40 -13.88
CA ALA A 210 -62.17 83.16 -13.33
C ALA A 210 -63.16 83.41 -14.47
N THR A 211 -64.03 82.43 -14.73
CA THR A 211 -65.30 82.63 -15.43
C THR A 211 -66.21 83.42 -14.49
N GLY A 212 -65.89 84.71 -14.38
CA GLY A 212 -66.72 85.71 -13.74
C GLY A 212 -67.96 85.98 -14.58
N GLU A 213 -68.92 85.07 -14.54
CA GLU A 213 -70.31 85.44 -14.79
C GLU A 213 -70.86 86.06 -13.51
N GLY A 214 -70.70 87.38 -13.43
CA GLY A 214 -71.34 88.20 -12.40
C GLY A 214 -72.84 88.13 -12.54
N ILE A 215 -73.46 87.20 -11.81
CA ILE A 215 -74.89 87.26 -11.50
C ILE A 215 -75.09 88.54 -10.68
N PRO A 216 -75.95 89.50 -11.10
CA PRO A 216 -76.24 90.68 -10.31
C PRO A 216 -76.99 90.25 -9.04
N LEU A 217 -76.24 90.09 -7.95
CA LEU A 217 -76.79 89.85 -6.63
C LEU A 217 -77.63 91.06 -6.23
N THR A 218 -78.93 90.84 -6.08
CA THR A 218 -79.83 91.83 -5.51
C THR A 218 -79.48 92.00 -4.02
N ILE A 219 -79.67 93.21 -3.47
CA ILE A 219 -79.33 93.56 -2.08
C ILE A 219 -80.09 92.66 -1.06
N GLU A 220 -81.19 92.04 -1.46
CA GLU A 220 -81.97 91.12 -0.62
C GLU A 220 -81.35 89.70 -0.52
N ASP A 221 -80.60 89.24 -1.52
CA ASP A 221 -79.91 87.94 -1.47
C ASP A 221 -78.63 87.97 -0.61
N LEU A 222 -78.00 89.14 -0.47
CA LEU A 222 -76.83 89.33 0.39
C LEU A 222 -77.16 89.38 1.88
N MET A 223 -78.41 89.72 2.25
CA MET A 223 -78.83 89.81 3.66
C MET A 223 -79.24 88.46 4.26
N GLY A 224 -79.39 87.41 3.43
CA GLY A 224 -79.61 86.03 3.87
C GLY A 224 -78.35 85.15 3.87
N PHE A 225 -77.24 85.67 3.33
CA PHE A 225 -75.99 84.89 3.16
C PHE A 225 -75.21 84.84 4.47
N ASN A 226 -75.44 83.78 5.24
CA ASN A 226 -74.77 83.57 6.52
C ASN A 226 -73.37 82.97 6.27
N TRP A 227 -72.33 83.79 6.30
CA TRP A 227 -70.92 83.40 6.17
C TRP A 227 -70.52 82.23 7.10
N VAL A 228 -71.17 82.11 8.25
CA VAL A 228 -70.96 81.00 9.20
C VAL A 228 -71.34 79.65 8.57
N ARG A 229 -72.41 79.57 7.75
CA ARG A 229 -72.79 78.32 7.08
C ARG A 229 -71.80 77.91 5.99
N LEU A 230 -71.16 78.87 5.33
CA LEU A 230 -70.14 78.59 4.33
C LEU A 230 -68.86 78.06 5.00
N GLU A 231 -68.50 78.62 6.16
CA GLU A 231 -67.39 78.13 6.98
C GLU A 231 -67.66 76.73 7.54
N GLU A 232 -68.87 76.48 8.06
CA GLU A 232 -69.31 75.13 8.48
C GLU A 232 -69.31 74.11 7.32
N TYR A 233 -69.66 74.54 6.10
CA TYR A 233 -69.64 73.68 4.91
C TYR A 233 -68.20 73.37 4.46
N LYS A 234 -67.31 74.37 4.49
CA LYS A 234 -65.88 74.20 4.22
C LYS A 234 -65.24 73.24 5.23
N ASP A 235 -65.54 73.38 6.51
CA ASP A 235 -65.06 72.49 7.56
C ASP A 235 -65.62 71.06 7.40
N ARG A 236 -66.86 70.92 6.92
CA ARG A 236 -67.45 69.61 6.64
C ARG A 236 -66.77 68.93 5.45
N ILE A 237 -66.53 69.66 4.36
CA ILE A 237 -65.77 69.14 3.21
C ILE A 237 -64.34 68.77 3.63
N ALA A 238 -63.66 69.60 4.41
CA ALA A 238 -62.32 69.29 4.89
C ALA A 238 -62.30 68.01 5.74
N LYS A 239 -63.29 67.83 6.63
CA LYS A 239 -63.45 66.59 7.43
C LYS A 239 -63.76 65.37 6.55
N ASP A 240 -64.61 65.52 5.55
CA ASP A 240 -64.96 64.44 4.62
C ASP A 240 -63.75 64.07 3.74
N GLU A 241 -62.99 65.04 3.26
CA GLU A 241 -61.73 64.81 2.54
C GLU A 241 -60.67 64.12 3.43
N ASP A 242 -60.53 64.55 4.68
CA ASP A 242 -59.60 63.92 5.62
C ASP A 242 -60.03 62.50 5.96
N ALA A 243 -61.33 62.23 6.07
CA ALA A 243 -61.86 60.88 6.22
C ALA A 243 -61.56 60.00 5.00
N VAL A 244 -61.74 60.51 3.77
CA VAL A 244 -61.39 59.79 2.54
C VAL A 244 -59.88 59.54 2.45
N LYS A 245 -59.04 60.54 2.78
CA LYS A 245 -57.57 60.39 2.83
C LYS A 245 -57.15 59.37 3.89
N ALA A 246 -57.83 59.30 5.04
CA ALA A 246 -57.57 58.31 6.08
C ALA A 246 -57.92 56.89 5.62
N VAL A 247 -59.06 56.70 4.96
CA VAL A 247 -59.47 55.40 4.37
C VAL A 247 -58.49 54.96 3.29
N ALA A 248 -58.09 55.86 2.37
CA ALA A 248 -57.09 55.55 1.34
C ALA A 248 -55.72 55.19 1.94
N LYS A 249 -55.31 55.85 3.03
CA LYS A 249 -54.08 55.49 3.78
C LYS A 249 -54.20 54.12 4.45
N GLU A 250 -55.36 53.75 4.98
CA GLU A 250 -55.57 52.40 5.51
C GLU A 250 -55.57 51.33 4.41
N GLU A 251 -56.20 51.60 3.27
CA GLU A 251 -56.27 50.64 2.17
C GLU A 251 -54.89 50.38 1.55
N THR A 252 -54.10 51.44 1.36
CA THR A 252 -52.69 51.32 0.93
C THR A 252 -51.85 50.53 1.94
N LYS A 253 -52.03 50.75 3.25
CA LYS A 253 -51.38 49.94 4.31
C LYS A 253 -51.79 48.47 4.21
N ARG A 254 -53.09 48.17 4.09
CA ARG A 254 -53.61 46.80 3.95
C ARG A 254 -53.04 46.11 2.71
N ASN A 255 -52.95 46.81 1.59
CA ASN A 255 -52.35 46.28 0.36
C ASN A 255 -50.85 46.03 0.52
N TYR A 256 -50.14 46.90 1.24
CA TYR A 256 -48.72 46.71 1.54
C TYR A 256 -48.49 45.50 2.46
N THR A 257 -49.32 45.31 3.49
CA THR A 257 -49.27 44.13 4.37
C THR A 257 -49.52 42.85 3.58
N LYS A 258 -50.54 42.80 2.71
CA LYS A 258 -50.82 41.63 1.85
C LYS A 258 -49.64 41.31 0.92
N TYR A 259 -49.00 42.34 0.35
CA TYR A 259 -47.84 42.17 -0.51
C TYR A 259 -46.63 41.61 0.27
N LEU A 260 -46.35 42.15 1.45
CA LEU A 260 -45.29 41.64 2.34
C LEU A 260 -45.57 40.20 2.78
N ASP A 261 -46.79 39.88 3.17
CA ASP A 261 -47.18 38.51 3.54
C ASP A 261 -46.98 37.53 2.37
N THR A 262 -47.31 37.96 1.16
CA THR A 262 -47.08 37.16 -0.05
C THR A 262 -45.59 36.94 -0.29
N GLN A 263 -44.75 37.97 -0.12
CA GLN A 263 -43.29 37.83 -0.22
C GLN A 263 -42.72 36.90 0.86
N VAL A 264 -43.21 36.99 2.09
CA VAL A 264 -42.79 36.09 3.19
C VAL A 264 -43.19 34.65 2.86
N LYS A 265 -44.42 34.42 2.38
CA LYS A 265 -44.89 33.09 1.94
C LYS A 265 -44.00 32.49 0.84
N VAL A 266 -43.75 33.24 -0.23
CA VAL A 266 -42.86 32.78 -1.32
C VAL A 266 -41.46 32.48 -0.79
N ARG A 267 -40.94 33.29 0.14
CA ARG A 267 -39.63 33.05 0.76
C ARG A 267 -39.63 31.81 1.64
N THR A 268 -40.71 31.54 2.39
CA THR A 268 -40.83 30.33 3.21
C THR A 268 -41.01 29.08 2.38
N GLU A 269 -41.80 29.14 1.30
CA GLU A 269 -41.99 28.03 0.36
C GLU A 269 -40.70 27.70 -0.36
N ARG A 270 -39.94 28.71 -0.83
CA ARG A 270 -38.62 28.50 -1.42
C ARG A 270 -37.65 27.84 -0.45
N LYS A 271 -37.63 28.27 0.82
CA LYS A 271 -36.81 27.64 1.86
C LYS A 271 -37.25 26.22 2.21
N ALA A 272 -38.54 25.91 2.06
CA ALA A 272 -39.04 24.55 2.26
C ALA A 272 -38.60 23.66 1.09
N ALA A 273 -38.77 24.11 -0.15
CA ALA A 273 -38.29 23.40 -1.34
C ALA A 273 -36.78 23.14 -1.32
N GLU A 274 -35.97 24.12 -0.88
CA GLU A 274 -34.52 23.96 -0.72
C GLU A 274 -34.17 22.89 0.31
N LYS A 275 -34.94 22.78 1.41
CA LYS A 275 -34.76 21.70 2.40
C LYS A 275 -35.14 20.33 1.85
N ASP A 276 -36.22 20.25 1.09
CA ASP A 276 -36.68 19.00 0.47
C ASP A 276 -35.65 18.53 -0.58
N GLU A 277 -35.08 19.45 -1.36
CA GLU A 277 -33.97 19.18 -2.29
C GLU A 277 -32.71 18.70 -1.55
N ASP A 278 -32.31 19.37 -0.46
CA ASP A 278 -31.18 18.97 0.37
C ASP A 278 -31.37 17.57 1.00
N GLU A 279 -32.60 17.24 1.42
CA GLU A 279 -32.94 15.93 1.97
C GLU A 279 -32.87 14.83 0.90
N MET A 280 -33.34 15.12 -0.31
CA MET A 280 -33.17 14.23 -1.47
C MET A 280 -31.70 14.00 -1.82
N TRP A 281 -30.87 15.06 -1.83
CA TRP A 281 -29.44 14.93 -2.07
C TRP A 281 -28.74 14.12 -0.98
N ARG A 282 -29.12 14.31 0.28
CA ARG A 282 -28.62 13.49 1.40
C ARG A 282 -28.92 12.01 1.20
N TYR A 283 -30.15 11.67 0.82
CA TYR A 283 -30.54 10.29 0.56
C TYR A 283 -29.72 9.67 -0.58
N VAL A 284 -29.52 10.38 -1.69
CA VAL A 284 -28.70 9.89 -2.82
C VAL A 284 -27.24 9.66 -2.40
N ILE A 285 -26.67 10.59 -1.61
CA ILE A 285 -25.31 10.46 -1.09
C ILE A 285 -25.19 9.26 -0.13
N GLU A 286 -26.18 9.04 0.73
CA GLU A 286 -26.22 7.89 1.63
C GLU A 286 -26.29 6.56 0.85
N GLU A 287 -27.12 6.47 -0.18
CA GLU A 287 -27.22 5.29 -1.04
C GLU A 287 -25.91 5.00 -1.78
N ASP A 288 -25.26 6.04 -2.33
CA ASP A 288 -23.95 5.90 -2.98
C ASP A 288 -22.87 5.47 -1.97
N ASN A 289 -22.86 6.04 -0.76
CA ASN A 289 -21.94 5.63 0.30
C ASN A 289 -22.16 4.17 0.72
N GLU A 290 -23.41 3.72 0.82
CA GLU A 290 -23.73 2.32 1.08
C GLU A 290 -23.26 1.39 -0.04
N ARG A 291 -23.41 1.81 -1.31
CA ARG A 291 -22.93 1.04 -2.46
C ARG A 291 -21.41 0.87 -2.41
N VAL A 292 -20.69 1.96 -2.16
CA VAL A 292 -19.23 1.93 -2.02
C VAL A 292 -18.81 1.06 -0.83
N ALA A 293 -19.50 1.17 0.31
CA ALA A 293 -19.22 0.34 1.48
C ALA A 293 -19.44 -1.16 1.20
N LYS A 294 -20.48 -1.53 0.44
CA LYS A 294 -20.73 -2.91 0.01
C LYS A 294 -19.62 -3.42 -0.93
N GLU A 295 -19.21 -2.62 -1.91
CA GLU A 295 -18.10 -2.98 -2.81
C GLU A 295 -16.78 -3.18 -2.07
N ASP A 296 -16.46 -2.31 -1.12
CA ASP A 296 -15.24 -2.40 -0.33
C ASP A 296 -15.28 -3.59 0.64
N ALA A 297 -16.44 -3.90 1.22
CA ALA A 297 -16.63 -5.13 1.99
C ALA A 297 -16.44 -6.38 1.13
N GLU A 298 -16.90 -6.39 -0.12
CA GLU A 298 -16.66 -7.50 -1.05
C GLU A 298 -15.19 -7.65 -1.45
N LYS A 299 -14.50 -6.53 -1.75
CA LYS A 299 -13.05 -6.53 -2.03
C LYS A 299 -12.27 -7.08 -0.84
N LEU A 300 -12.64 -6.66 0.38
CA LEU A 300 -12.02 -7.15 1.61
C LEU A 300 -12.27 -8.65 1.81
N LYS A 301 -13.50 -9.13 1.60
CA LYS A 301 -13.82 -10.57 1.63
C LYS A 301 -12.99 -11.37 0.62
N LYS A 302 -12.81 -10.86 -0.61
CA LYS A 302 -11.97 -11.50 -1.64
C LYS A 302 -10.50 -11.56 -1.22
N LEU A 303 -9.96 -10.48 -0.64
CA LEU A 303 -8.59 -10.45 -0.13
C LEU A 303 -8.38 -11.41 1.03
N VAL A 304 -9.31 -11.47 1.98
CA VAL A 304 -9.27 -12.43 3.11
C VAL A 304 -9.34 -13.86 2.59
N ALA A 305 -10.26 -14.16 1.66
CA ALA A 305 -10.37 -15.49 1.06
C ALA A 305 -9.10 -15.91 0.29
N MET A 306 -8.48 -14.99 -0.45
CA MET A 306 -7.19 -15.21 -1.11
C MET A 306 -6.07 -15.46 -0.08
N GLY A 307 -6.04 -14.69 1.01
CA GLY A 307 -5.10 -14.87 2.10
C GLY A 307 -5.25 -16.23 2.79
N GLU A 308 -6.48 -16.65 3.07
CA GLU A 308 -6.76 -17.98 3.63
C GLU A 308 -6.36 -19.11 2.68
N ARG A 309 -6.63 -18.97 1.37
CA ARG A 309 -6.20 -19.95 0.37
C ARG A 309 -4.69 -20.10 0.34
N GLN A 310 -3.95 -18.99 0.31
CA GLN A 310 -2.48 -19.03 0.37
C GLN A 310 -1.97 -19.61 1.69
N LYS A 311 -2.68 -19.39 2.81
CA LYS A 311 -2.32 -20.00 4.09
C LYS A 311 -2.51 -21.52 4.03
N ARG A 312 -3.65 -22.01 3.53
CA ARG A 312 -3.91 -23.45 3.33
C ARG A 312 -2.86 -24.10 2.43
N GLU A 313 -2.52 -23.47 1.30
CA GLU A 313 -1.48 -23.99 0.38
C GLU A 313 -0.10 -24.05 1.05
N ARG A 314 0.26 -23.07 1.90
CA ARG A 314 1.51 -23.12 2.69
C ARG A 314 1.47 -24.21 3.75
N ASP A 315 0.36 -24.35 4.46
CA ASP A 315 0.19 -25.36 5.51
C ASP A 315 0.21 -26.78 4.91
N GLU A 316 -0.43 -26.99 3.75
CA GLU A 316 -0.36 -28.23 2.97
C GLU A 316 1.07 -28.54 2.51
N ALA A 317 1.80 -27.55 2.00
CA ALA A 317 3.19 -27.73 1.58
C ALA A 317 4.11 -28.08 2.77
N VAL A 318 3.87 -27.49 3.95
CA VAL A 318 4.58 -27.83 5.18
C VAL A 318 4.22 -29.25 5.64
N ALA A 319 2.95 -29.63 5.61
CA ALA A 319 2.49 -30.97 5.94
C ALA A 319 3.11 -32.04 5.03
N LEU A 320 3.16 -31.80 3.71
CA LEU A 320 3.82 -32.70 2.75
C LEU A 320 5.32 -32.86 3.04
N LYS A 321 6.00 -31.78 3.43
CA LYS A 321 7.41 -31.86 3.85
C LYS A 321 7.59 -32.67 5.13
N HIS A 322 6.74 -32.47 6.13
CA HIS A 322 6.77 -33.27 7.36
C HIS A 322 6.52 -34.75 7.07
N ALA A 323 5.52 -35.08 6.27
CA ALA A 323 5.24 -36.46 5.87
C ALA A 323 6.43 -37.10 5.13
N ARG A 324 7.12 -36.34 4.26
CA ARG A 324 8.34 -36.81 3.59
C ARG A 324 9.47 -37.10 4.58
N ILE A 325 9.68 -36.20 5.55
CA ILE A 325 10.70 -36.37 6.59
C ILE A 325 10.38 -37.60 7.46
N GLU A 326 9.12 -37.83 7.82
CA GLU A 326 8.73 -39.01 8.59
C GLU A 326 9.00 -40.31 7.83
N VAL A 327 8.67 -40.36 6.53
CA VAL A 327 8.98 -41.52 5.69
C VAL A 327 10.49 -41.75 5.59
N GLU A 328 11.28 -40.70 5.43
CA GLU A 328 12.75 -40.79 5.38
C GLU A 328 13.33 -41.25 6.71
N GLN A 329 12.84 -40.72 7.85
CA GLN A 329 13.24 -41.17 9.17
C GLN A 329 12.90 -42.64 9.41
N GLU A 330 11.73 -43.09 8.94
CA GLU A 330 11.32 -44.48 9.07
C GLU A 330 12.17 -45.40 8.19
N GLN A 331 12.55 -44.97 6.98
CA GLN A 331 13.52 -45.68 6.15
C GLN A 331 14.89 -45.79 6.83
N VAL A 332 15.40 -44.70 7.41
CA VAL A 332 16.65 -44.71 8.18
C VAL A 332 16.54 -45.67 9.36
N ARG A 333 15.42 -45.68 10.12
CA ARG A 333 15.20 -46.65 11.20
C ARG A 333 15.22 -48.09 10.69
N GLN A 334 14.59 -48.38 9.55
CA GLN A 334 14.60 -49.71 8.96
C GLN A 334 16.00 -50.13 8.52
N GLU A 335 16.77 -49.21 7.95
CA GLU A 335 18.17 -49.44 7.58
C GLU A 335 19.06 -49.67 8.80
N ASP A 336 18.88 -48.90 9.87
CA ASP A 336 19.59 -49.06 11.14
C ASP A 336 19.28 -50.42 11.79
N VAL A 337 17.99 -50.82 11.84
CA VAL A 337 17.59 -52.15 12.33
C VAL A 337 18.21 -53.26 11.47
N ARG A 338 18.25 -53.08 10.15
CA ARG A 338 18.87 -54.05 9.23
C ARG A 338 20.38 -54.14 9.44
N LEU A 339 21.05 -53.02 9.70
CA LEU A 339 22.48 -52.97 9.98
C LEU A 339 22.80 -53.63 11.32
N LEU A 340 22.03 -53.34 12.37
CA LEU A 340 22.16 -53.97 13.68
C LEU A 340 21.97 -55.50 13.58
N ALA A 341 20.96 -55.96 12.84
CA ALA A 341 20.75 -57.39 12.60
C ALA A 341 21.92 -58.04 11.83
N LYS A 342 22.59 -57.32 10.95
CA LYS A 342 23.78 -57.80 10.24
C LYS A 342 24.98 -57.89 11.18
N VAL A 343 25.23 -56.87 12.00
CA VAL A 343 26.30 -56.87 13.02
C VAL A 343 26.09 -58.00 14.02
N GLN A 344 24.86 -58.21 14.48
CA GLN A 344 24.52 -59.32 15.39
C GLN A 344 24.88 -60.68 14.77
N ARG A 345 24.52 -60.91 13.49
CA ARG A 345 24.89 -62.14 12.77
C ARG A 345 26.39 -62.29 12.59
N GLU A 346 27.12 -61.21 12.32
CA GLU A 346 28.58 -61.22 12.19
C GLU A 346 29.26 -61.57 13.53
N ILE A 347 28.76 -61.03 14.65
CA ILE A 347 29.24 -61.36 16.00
C ILE A 347 28.97 -62.85 16.32
N GLU A 348 27.74 -63.33 16.07
CA GLU A 348 27.40 -64.74 16.30
C GLU A 348 28.21 -65.70 15.42
N ALA A 349 28.48 -65.33 14.16
CA ALA A 349 29.33 -66.10 13.26
C ALA A 349 30.80 -66.10 13.73
N ALA A 350 31.29 -64.97 14.25
CA ALA A 350 32.63 -64.86 14.81
C ALA A 350 32.79 -65.74 16.07
N ILE A 351 31.81 -65.72 16.98
CA ILE A 351 31.79 -66.59 18.17
C ILE A 351 31.80 -68.07 17.76
N LYS A 352 30.92 -68.47 16.82
CA LYS A 352 30.88 -69.86 16.32
C LYS A 352 32.18 -70.28 15.63
N LYS A 353 32.85 -69.37 14.93
CA LYS A 353 34.15 -69.64 14.29
C LYS A 353 35.25 -69.81 15.34
N GLU A 354 35.29 -68.96 16.36
CA GLU A 354 36.24 -69.08 17.46
C GLU A 354 36.04 -70.37 18.26
N GLU A 355 34.79 -70.80 18.49
CA GLU A 355 34.47 -72.09 19.11
C GLU A 355 34.94 -73.27 18.27
N LYS A 356 34.71 -73.25 16.95
CA LYS A 356 35.24 -74.27 16.02
C LYS A 356 36.76 -74.33 16.07
N GLU A 357 37.44 -73.19 16.03
CA GLU A 357 38.90 -73.13 16.16
C GLU A 357 39.38 -73.67 17.51
N LYS A 358 38.67 -73.41 18.61
CA LYS A 358 39.01 -73.98 19.93
C LYS A 358 38.85 -75.51 19.96
N VAL A 359 37.82 -76.05 19.31
CA VAL A 359 37.61 -77.51 19.17
C VAL A 359 38.70 -78.12 18.29
N GLU A 360 39.03 -77.50 17.16
CA GLU A 360 40.10 -77.95 16.27
C GLU A 360 41.46 -77.89 16.96
N LYS A 361 41.78 -76.82 17.71
CA LYS A 361 43.01 -76.71 18.50
C LYS A 361 43.11 -77.82 19.56
N LYS A 362 42.00 -78.16 20.22
CA LYS A 362 41.95 -79.30 21.17
C LYS A 362 42.15 -80.65 20.45
N ALA A 363 41.56 -80.84 19.27
CA ALA A 363 41.72 -82.06 18.48
C ALA A 363 43.14 -82.24 17.93
N VAL A 364 43.77 -81.15 17.47
CA VAL A 364 45.17 -81.15 17.02
C VAL A 364 46.11 -81.41 18.20
N PHE A 365 45.87 -80.81 19.36
CA PHE A 365 46.65 -81.08 20.57
C PHE A 365 46.56 -82.55 21.01
N LEU A 366 45.37 -83.16 20.90
CA LEU A 366 45.16 -84.58 21.22
C LEU A 366 45.88 -85.51 20.21
N LYS A 367 45.89 -85.14 18.91
CA LYS A 367 46.65 -85.87 17.88
C LYS A 367 48.16 -85.79 18.13
N VAL A 368 48.69 -84.60 18.39
CA VAL A 368 50.14 -84.41 18.65
C VAL A 368 50.59 -85.19 19.88
N LYS A 369 49.75 -85.28 20.93
CA LYS A 369 50.05 -86.11 22.10
C LYS A 369 50.13 -87.60 21.74
N ASN A 370 49.18 -88.10 20.96
CA ASN A 370 49.16 -89.50 20.52
C ASN A 370 50.34 -89.82 19.58
N ASP A 371 50.73 -88.87 18.71
CA ASP A 371 51.86 -89.02 17.80
C ASP A 371 53.21 -89.02 18.53
N ILE A 372 53.35 -88.25 19.62
CA ILE A 372 54.56 -88.27 20.48
C ILE A 372 54.71 -89.61 21.21
N ASP A 373 53.60 -90.19 21.70
CA ASP A 373 53.62 -91.50 22.35
C ASP A 373 53.86 -92.65 21.35
N ALA A 374 53.37 -92.52 20.10
CA ALA A 374 53.66 -93.45 19.02
C ALA A 374 55.11 -93.35 18.52
N ALA A 375 55.66 -92.12 18.41
CA ALA A 375 57.04 -91.90 17.96
C ALA A 375 58.08 -92.43 18.97
N LYS A 376 57.80 -92.41 20.28
CA LYS A 376 58.64 -93.08 21.28
C LYS A 376 58.69 -94.60 21.08
N ARG A 377 57.55 -95.23 20.73
CA ARG A 377 57.47 -96.68 20.46
C ARG A 377 58.15 -97.09 19.15
N HIS A 378 58.15 -96.23 18.14
CA HIS A 378 58.84 -96.49 16.87
C HIS A 378 60.36 -96.30 16.99
N LYS A 379 60.83 -95.34 17.80
CA LYS A 379 62.26 -95.07 17.97
C LYS A 379 63.00 -96.19 18.74
N GLU A 380 62.32 -96.89 19.66
CA GLU A 380 62.86 -98.07 20.34
C GLU A 380 62.82 -99.34 19.47
N ALA A 381 61.97 -99.38 18.44
CA ALA A 381 61.84 -100.53 17.52
C ALA A 381 62.80 -100.48 16.32
N GLU A 382 63.20 -99.29 15.86
CA GLU A 382 64.11 -99.14 14.70
C GLU A 382 65.61 -99.26 15.06
N GLU A 383 66.01 -98.96 16.30
CA GLU A 383 67.41 -99.13 16.75
C GLU A 383 67.83 -100.61 16.87
N ALA A 384 66.88 -101.56 16.94
CA ALA A 384 67.14 -103.00 17.00
C ALA A 384 67.27 -103.66 15.61
N ALA A 385 66.75 -103.04 14.53
CA ALA A 385 66.70 -103.64 13.20
C ALA A 385 67.85 -103.19 12.26
N ALA A 386 68.63 -102.17 12.64
CA ALA A 386 69.55 -101.46 11.75
C ALA A 386 70.99 -102.02 11.65
N LYS A 387 71.35 -103.13 12.30
CA LYS A 387 72.78 -103.56 12.40
C LYS A 387 73.23 -104.74 11.53
N ALA A 388 72.39 -105.34 10.66
CA ALA A 388 72.79 -106.57 9.96
C ALA A 388 72.58 -106.60 8.42
N GLU A 389 71.90 -105.64 7.79
CA GLU A 389 71.58 -105.69 6.35
C GLU A 389 72.17 -104.55 5.49
N GLU A 390 73.06 -103.71 6.05
CA GLU A 390 73.49 -102.46 5.40
C GLU A 390 74.66 -102.60 4.41
N MET A 391 75.40 -103.71 4.39
CA MET A 391 76.63 -103.82 3.57
C MET A 391 76.57 -104.78 2.38
N ARG A 392 75.37 -105.27 2.00
CA ARG A 392 75.21 -106.05 0.75
C ARG A 392 74.04 -105.65 -0.16
N ARG A 393 73.06 -104.88 0.32
CA ARG A 393 72.01 -104.27 -0.55
C ARG A 393 72.42 -102.92 -1.15
N ALA A 394 73.45 -102.25 -0.62
CA ALA A 394 73.84 -100.87 -0.97
C ALA A 394 74.33 -100.62 -2.41
N ARG A 395 74.41 -101.63 -3.29
CA ARG A 395 74.85 -101.45 -4.69
C ARG A 395 73.81 -101.83 -5.76
N ALA A 396 72.76 -102.57 -5.40
CA ALA A 396 71.58 -102.78 -6.25
C ALA A 396 70.38 -101.94 -5.80
N TYR A 397 70.34 -101.57 -4.51
CA TYR A 397 69.36 -100.65 -3.93
C TYR A 397 69.57 -99.21 -4.40
N THR A 398 70.81 -98.77 -4.68
CA THR A 398 71.10 -97.38 -5.11
C THR A 398 70.45 -97.03 -6.45
N LYS A 399 70.32 -98.00 -7.36
CA LYS A 399 69.70 -97.78 -8.69
C LYS A 399 68.17 -97.74 -8.60
N LEU A 400 67.58 -98.58 -7.74
CA LEU A 400 66.15 -98.53 -7.42
C LEU A 400 65.80 -97.29 -6.57
N LEU A 401 66.73 -96.84 -5.72
CA LEU A 401 66.59 -95.64 -4.90
C LEU A 401 66.68 -94.37 -5.74
N GLN A 402 67.56 -94.31 -6.76
CA GLN A 402 67.59 -93.19 -7.70
C GLN A 402 66.29 -93.08 -8.51
N GLN A 403 65.70 -94.20 -8.94
CA GLN A 403 64.38 -94.18 -9.58
C GLN A 403 63.27 -93.74 -8.61
N GLN A 404 63.30 -94.21 -7.36
CA GLN A 404 62.36 -93.76 -6.32
C GLN A 404 62.59 -92.31 -5.88
N GLU A 405 63.82 -91.80 -5.95
CA GLU A 405 64.17 -90.40 -5.66
C GLU A 405 63.74 -89.49 -6.81
N GLU A 406 63.88 -89.93 -8.06
CA GLU A 406 63.34 -89.23 -9.23
C GLU A 406 61.81 -89.21 -9.20
N GLU A 407 61.14 -90.32 -8.88
CA GLU A 407 59.69 -90.36 -8.69
C GLU A 407 59.23 -89.50 -7.51
N LYS A 408 59.93 -89.54 -6.37
CA LYS A 408 59.67 -88.65 -5.23
C LYS A 408 59.90 -87.18 -5.59
N LYS A 409 60.94 -86.87 -6.37
CA LYS A 409 61.23 -85.52 -6.85
C LYS A 409 60.18 -85.05 -7.86
N GLN A 410 59.70 -85.91 -8.73
CA GLN A 410 58.59 -85.63 -9.65
C GLN A 410 57.26 -85.46 -8.89
N LEU A 411 56.98 -86.27 -7.87
CA LEU A 411 55.81 -86.12 -6.99
C LEU A 411 55.88 -84.84 -6.17
N LEU A 412 57.05 -84.49 -5.63
CA LEU A 412 57.27 -83.21 -4.93
C LEU A 412 57.18 -82.03 -5.89
N ALA A 413 57.69 -82.15 -7.11
CA ALA A 413 57.55 -81.12 -8.14
C ALA A 413 56.08 -80.96 -8.58
N ALA A 414 55.34 -82.06 -8.75
CA ALA A 414 53.91 -82.04 -9.06
C ALA A 414 53.08 -81.47 -7.90
N ARG A 415 53.43 -81.79 -6.65
CA ARG A 415 52.82 -81.19 -5.46
C ARG A 415 53.10 -79.69 -5.38
N ASN A 416 54.34 -79.28 -5.60
CA ASN A 416 54.73 -77.87 -5.65
C ASN A 416 54.06 -77.14 -6.81
N ALA A 417 53.87 -77.77 -7.96
CA ALA A 417 53.12 -77.23 -9.09
C ALA A 417 51.65 -77.04 -8.75
N ARG A 418 50.99 -78.04 -8.15
CA ARG A 418 49.59 -77.90 -7.67
C ARG A 418 49.44 -76.83 -6.60
N GLN A 419 50.42 -76.69 -5.69
CA GLN A 419 50.43 -75.65 -4.68
C GLN A 419 50.66 -74.26 -5.29
N LYS A 420 51.52 -74.14 -6.31
CA LYS A 420 51.70 -72.92 -7.09
C LYS A 420 50.43 -72.54 -7.85
N GLU A 421 49.75 -73.48 -8.51
CA GLU A 421 48.46 -73.24 -9.16
C GLU A 421 47.37 -72.80 -8.18
N LEU A 422 47.35 -73.36 -6.97
CA LEU A 422 46.44 -72.93 -5.92
C LEU A 422 46.75 -71.50 -5.47
N MET A 423 48.03 -71.17 -5.25
CA MET A 423 48.49 -69.81 -4.93
C MET A 423 48.18 -68.82 -6.05
N GLU A 424 48.32 -69.22 -7.31
CA GLU A 424 47.98 -68.44 -8.49
C GLU A 424 46.48 -68.13 -8.53
N LYS A 425 45.62 -69.14 -8.31
CA LYS A 425 44.16 -68.98 -8.22
C LYS A 425 43.76 -68.08 -7.04
N MET A 426 44.39 -68.23 -5.87
CA MET A 426 44.15 -67.34 -4.73
C MET A 426 44.58 -65.90 -5.03
N LYS A 427 45.73 -65.71 -5.66
CA LYS A 427 46.21 -64.39 -6.09
C LYS A 427 45.25 -63.75 -7.11
N GLN A 428 44.72 -64.53 -8.05
CA GLN A 428 43.71 -64.06 -9.00
C GLN A 428 42.38 -63.69 -8.31
N THR A 429 41.92 -64.46 -7.31
CA THR A 429 40.71 -64.09 -6.55
C THR A 429 40.90 -62.83 -5.71
N VAL A 430 42.08 -62.64 -5.11
CA VAL A 430 42.41 -61.41 -4.37
C VAL A 430 42.52 -60.21 -5.32
N ALA A 431 43.14 -60.39 -6.49
CA ALA A 431 43.22 -59.36 -7.52
C ALA A 431 41.84 -58.97 -8.06
N LYS A 432 40.94 -59.94 -8.30
CA LYS A 432 39.55 -59.68 -8.68
C LYS A 432 38.79 -58.95 -7.58
N ALA A 433 38.88 -59.40 -6.32
CA ALA A 433 38.24 -58.73 -5.20
C ALA A 433 38.77 -57.29 -4.98
N ALA A 434 40.05 -57.04 -5.25
CA ALA A 434 40.62 -55.70 -5.22
C ALA A 434 40.13 -54.82 -6.38
N ALA A 435 40.01 -55.37 -7.58
CA ALA A 435 39.46 -54.67 -8.75
C ALA A 435 37.97 -54.33 -8.57
N ASP A 436 37.18 -55.28 -8.06
CA ASP A 436 35.74 -55.09 -7.79
C ASP A 436 35.51 -54.01 -6.73
N ARG A 437 36.32 -53.99 -5.65
CA ARG A 437 36.29 -52.91 -4.65
C ARG A 437 36.67 -51.55 -5.24
N GLY A 438 37.71 -51.49 -6.08
CA GLY A 438 38.09 -50.26 -6.77
C GLY A 438 36.97 -49.73 -7.68
N ALA A 439 36.28 -50.62 -8.40
CA ALA A 439 35.16 -50.27 -9.26
C ALA A 439 33.92 -49.80 -8.46
N GLU A 440 33.67 -50.39 -7.29
CA GLU A 440 32.57 -49.98 -6.40
C GLU A 440 32.83 -48.61 -5.77
N ASP A 441 34.06 -48.35 -5.33
CA ASP A 441 34.47 -47.04 -4.82
C ASP A 441 34.43 -45.95 -5.91
N GLU A 442 34.84 -46.28 -7.14
CA GLU A 442 34.73 -45.38 -8.28
C GLU A 442 33.27 -45.08 -8.65
N ARG A 443 32.39 -46.08 -8.58
CA ARG A 443 30.93 -45.87 -8.76
C ARG A 443 30.36 -44.96 -7.68
N ARG A 444 30.74 -45.14 -6.41
CA ARG A 444 30.28 -44.29 -5.30
C ARG A 444 30.79 -42.86 -5.45
N ALA A 445 32.06 -42.68 -5.83
CA ALA A 445 32.65 -41.36 -6.09
C ALA A 445 31.96 -40.66 -7.26
N ASN A 446 31.63 -41.39 -8.33
CA ASN A 446 30.91 -40.85 -9.47
C ASN A 446 29.45 -40.51 -9.14
N ALA A 447 28.77 -41.31 -8.31
CA ALA A 447 27.42 -41.00 -7.83
C ALA A 447 27.40 -39.69 -7.01
N GLN A 448 28.34 -39.53 -6.07
CA GLN A 448 28.46 -38.30 -5.28
C GLN A 448 28.83 -37.07 -6.13
N ARG A 449 29.60 -37.25 -7.21
CA ARG A 449 29.89 -36.17 -8.17
C ARG A 449 28.62 -35.76 -8.91
N LYS A 450 27.84 -36.72 -9.41
CA LYS A 450 26.56 -36.46 -10.09
C LYS A 450 25.57 -35.76 -9.18
N GLU A 451 25.38 -36.22 -7.94
CA GLU A 451 24.48 -35.55 -6.98
C GLU A 451 24.88 -34.09 -6.72
N LYS A 452 26.20 -33.81 -6.64
CA LYS A 452 26.68 -32.43 -6.49
C LYS A 452 26.48 -31.61 -7.76
N GLU A 453 26.69 -32.19 -8.93
CA GLU A 453 26.41 -31.53 -10.21
C GLU A 453 24.92 -31.22 -10.35
N ASP A 454 24.04 -32.16 -10.03
CA ASP A 454 22.58 -32.00 -10.04
C ASP A 454 22.16 -30.88 -9.07
N LEU A 455 22.64 -30.90 -7.82
CA LEU A 455 22.39 -29.83 -6.85
C LEU A 455 22.86 -28.46 -7.35
N MET A 456 24.02 -28.41 -7.99
CA MET A 456 24.54 -27.16 -8.57
C MET A 456 23.66 -26.68 -9.73
N THR A 457 23.18 -27.59 -10.59
CA THR A 457 22.28 -27.24 -11.70
C THR A 457 20.93 -26.73 -11.20
N GLU A 458 20.37 -27.33 -10.14
CA GLU A 458 19.14 -26.86 -9.50
C GLU A 458 19.31 -25.48 -8.86
N LEU A 459 20.43 -25.24 -8.18
CA LEU A 459 20.74 -23.93 -7.62
C LEU A 459 20.92 -22.86 -8.71
N GLU A 460 21.50 -23.20 -9.86
CA GLU A 460 21.60 -22.32 -11.02
C GLU A 460 20.24 -22.04 -11.65
N ALA A 461 19.40 -23.07 -11.82
CA ALA A 461 18.03 -22.92 -12.31
C ALA A 461 17.21 -21.99 -11.40
N ASN A 462 17.26 -22.19 -10.09
CA ASN A 462 16.60 -21.34 -9.10
C ASN A 462 17.09 -19.88 -9.15
N LYS A 463 18.39 -19.65 -9.35
CA LYS A 463 18.95 -18.30 -9.53
C LYS A 463 18.43 -17.65 -10.81
N VAL A 464 18.38 -18.38 -11.91
CA VAL A 464 17.87 -17.89 -13.19
C VAL A 464 16.38 -17.57 -13.09
N GLU A 465 15.59 -18.43 -12.46
CA GLU A 465 14.16 -18.20 -12.23
C GLU A 465 13.92 -16.97 -11.35
N LYS A 466 14.68 -16.82 -10.26
CA LYS A 466 14.61 -15.62 -9.41
C LYS A 466 14.97 -14.35 -10.19
N LEU A 467 15.98 -14.39 -11.05
CA LEU A 467 16.34 -13.26 -11.92
C LEU A 467 15.25 -12.97 -12.94
N LYS A 468 14.63 -13.99 -13.52
CA LYS A 468 13.50 -13.85 -14.45
C LYS A 468 12.31 -13.19 -13.76
N LYS A 469 11.94 -13.66 -12.55
CA LYS A 469 10.90 -13.06 -11.73
C LYS A 469 11.19 -11.59 -11.39
N MET A 470 12.41 -11.26 -10.98
CA MET A 470 12.77 -9.86 -10.72
C MET A 470 12.69 -8.98 -11.99
N ARG A 471 12.98 -9.52 -13.18
CA ARG A 471 12.80 -8.79 -14.45
C ARG A 471 11.31 -8.60 -14.77
N GLU A 472 10.48 -9.60 -14.53
CA GLU A 472 9.02 -9.53 -14.70
C GLU A 472 8.42 -8.52 -13.72
N ASP A 473 8.74 -8.60 -12.42
CA ASP A 473 8.31 -7.64 -11.40
C ASP A 473 8.73 -6.20 -11.76
N THR A 474 9.97 -6.02 -12.26
CA THR A 474 10.45 -4.70 -12.72
C THR A 474 9.69 -4.21 -13.95
N ARG A 475 9.40 -5.09 -14.92
CA ARG A 475 8.61 -4.76 -16.11
C ARG A 475 7.20 -4.34 -15.71
N ASP A 476 6.56 -5.09 -14.84
CA ASP A 476 5.18 -4.83 -14.38
C ASP A 476 5.11 -3.52 -13.59
N TYR A 477 6.13 -3.26 -12.76
CA TYR A 477 6.24 -1.98 -12.08
C TYR A 477 6.36 -0.79 -13.05
N VAL A 478 7.14 -0.93 -14.13
CA VAL A 478 7.24 0.11 -15.17
C VAL A 478 5.91 0.29 -15.92
N LEU A 479 5.22 -0.82 -16.26
CA LEU A 479 3.90 -0.77 -16.90
C LEU A 479 2.86 -0.09 -15.98
N LEU A 480 2.89 -0.38 -14.68
CA LEU A 480 2.03 0.25 -13.69
C LEU A 480 2.31 1.76 -13.61
N GLN A 481 3.57 2.19 -13.60
CA GLN A 481 3.92 3.60 -13.64
C GLN A 481 3.46 4.30 -14.93
N MET A 482 3.53 3.63 -16.07
CA MET A 482 3.01 4.16 -17.34
C MET A 482 1.48 4.29 -17.30
N ALA A 483 0.78 3.28 -16.79
CA ALA A 483 -0.66 3.30 -16.61
C ALA A 483 -1.09 4.43 -15.65
N GLU A 484 -0.41 4.60 -14.52
CA GLU A 484 -0.69 5.67 -13.57
C GLU A 484 -0.45 7.06 -14.18
N LYS A 485 0.66 7.23 -14.92
CA LYS A 485 0.93 8.48 -15.65
C LYS A 485 -0.13 8.76 -16.72
N ASN A 486 -0.58 7.74 -17.45
CA ASN A 486 -1.64 7.90 -18.44
C ASN A 486 -2.99 8.22 -17.79
N ALA A 487 -3.34 7.58 -16.68
CA ALA A 487 -4.54 7.88 -15.91
C ALA A 487 -4.52 9.33 -15.40
N LYS A 488 -3.37 9.83 -14.91
CA LYS A 488 -3.20 11.23 -14.52
C LYS A 488 -3.40 12.19 -15.70
N LYS A 489 -2.89 11.85 -16.88
CA LYS A 489 -3.11 12.64 -18.10
C LYS A 489 -4.58 12.67 -18.51
N ILE A 490 -5.27 11.53 -18.47
CA ILE A 490 -6.70 11.43 -18.79
C ILE A 490 -7.50 12.29 -17.81
N LYS A 491 -7.29 12.15 -16.50
CA LYS A 491 -7.95 12.98 -15.48
C LYS A 491 -7.69 14.48 -15.69
N HIS A 492 -6.46 14.86 -16.04
CA HIS A 492 -6.15 16.25 -16.34
C HIS A 492 -6.90 16.76 -17.59
N LEU A 493 -7.02 15.93 -18.63
CA LEU A 493 -7.80 16.26 -19.82
C LEU A 493 -9.30 16.35 -19.50
N GLU A 494 -9.84 15.47 -18.68
CA GLU A 494 -11.23 15.51 -18.21
C GLU A 494 -11.52 16.79 -17.41
N VAL A 495 -10.64 17.15 -16.46
CA VAL A 495 -10.76 18.40 -15.69
C VAL A 495 -10.70 19.61 -16.63
N LYS A 496 -9.79 19.61 -17.61
CA LYS A 496 -9.69 20.69 -18.59
C LYS A 496 -10.93 20.78 -19.49
N ALA A 497 -11.49 19.63 -19.87
CA ALA A 497 -12.74 19.57 -20.64
C ALA A 497 -13.93 20.09 -19.82
N ALA A 498 -14.04 19.71 -18.54
CA ALA A 498 -15.07 20.20 -17.63
C ALA A 498 -14.95 21.72 -17.40
N GLN A 499 -13.73 22.23 -17.19
CA GLN A 499 -13.48 23.68 -17.11
C GLN A 499 -13.86 24.41 -18.40
N GLY A 500 -13.56 23.81 -19.56
CA GLY A 500 -13.98 24.33 -20.85
C GLY A 500 -15.51 24.35 -21.02
N GLY A 501 -16.20 23.32 -20.53
CA GLY A 501 -17.67 23.26 -20.51
C GLY A 501 -18.29 24.36 -19.66
N ILE A 502 -17.81 24.55 -18.43
CA ILE A 502 -18.30 25.62 -17.53
C ILE A 502 -18.12 27.00 -18.18
N LEU A 503 -16.96 27.26 -18.81
CA LEU A 503 -16.72 28.53 -19.48
C LEU A 503 -17.64 28.76 -20.70
N LEU A 504 -18.01 27.69 -21.41
CA LEU A 504 -18.98 27.77 -22.51
C LEU A 504 -20.38 28.07 -21.97
N GLU A 505 -20.82 27.37 -20.92
CA GLU A 505 -22.10 27.61 -20.26
C GLU A 505 -22.19 29.03 -19.68
N ASP A 506 -21.13 29.53 -19.03
CA ASP A 506 -21.05 30.90 -18.53
C ASP A 506 -21.13 31.93 -19.66
N ALA A 507 -20.47 31.66 -20.79
CA ALA A 507 -20.53 32.54 -21.96
C ALA A 507 -21.95 32.55 -22.56
N GLU A 508 -22.58 31.39 -22.73
CA GLU A 508 -23.95 31.27 -23.21
C GLU A 508 -24.94 31.99 -22.29
N ALA A 509 -24.83 31.80 -20.98
CA ALA A 509 -25.65 32.48 -19.99
C ALA A 509 -25.46 34.01 -20.05
N PHE A 510 -24.23 34.49 -20.17
CA PHE A 510 -23.94 35.92 -20.32
C PHE A 510 -24.58 36.51 -21.58
N TYR A 511 -24.51 35.81 -22.72
CA TYR A 511 -25.14 36.26 -23.96
C TYR A 511 -26.67 36.22 -23.86
N ALA A 512 -27.25 35.18 -23.26
CA ALA A 512 -28.68 35.08 -23.01
C ALA A 512 -29.19 36.24 -22.12
N ASP A 513 -28.46 36.56 -21.05
CA ASP A 513 -28.77 37.70 -20.19
C ASP A 513 -28.68 39.03 -20.93
N LYS A 514 -27.68 39.19 -21.81
CA LYS A 514 -27.54 40.39 -22.65
C LYS A 514 -28.68 40.55 -23.63
N GLU A 515 -29.12 39.48 -24.27
CA GLU A 515 -30.28 39.50 -25.15
C GLU A 515 -31.57 39.79 -24.36
N ALA A 516 -31.77 39.16 -23.20
CA ALA A 516 -32.90 39.45 -22.32
C ALA A 516 -32.90 40.92 -21.82
N GLU A 517 -31.73 41.51 -21.56
CA GLU A 517 -31.59 42.92 -21.19
C GLU A 517 -32.00 43.85 -22.34
N LYS A 518 -31.57 43.54 -23.57
CA LYS A 518 -31.97 44.26 -24.79
C LYS A 518 -33.47 44.15 -25.01
N GLU A 519 -34.03 42.94 -24.88
CA GLU A 519 -35.46 42.71 -25.06
C GLU A 519 -36.29 43.49 -24.04
N LYS A 520 -35.89 43.48 -22.75
CA LYS A 520 -36.53 44.32 -21.71
C LYS A 520 -36.48 45.81 -22.05
N LYS A 521 -35.38 46.31 -22.64
CA LYS A 521 -35.28 47.70 -23.10
C LYS A 521 -36.24 47.98 -24.25
N VAL A 522 -36.35 47.08 -25.22
CA VAL A 522 -37.31 47.19 -26.33
C VAL A 522 -38.74 47.18 -25.81
N GLN A 523 -39.10 46.25 -24.93
CA GLN A 523 -40.43 46.16 -24.32
C GLN A 523 -40.80 47.43 -23.54
N LYS A 524 -39.87 47.99 -22.75
CA LYS A 524 -40.08 49.28 -22.08
C LYS A 524 -40.32 50.42 -23.07
N GLY A 525 -39.55 50.46 -24.15
CA GLY A 525 -39.74 51.44 -25.23
C GLY A 525 -41.10 51.31 -25.90
N GLN A 526 -41.54 50.08 -26.20
CA GLN A 526 -42.86 49.81 -26.77
C GLN A 526 -43.99 50.21 -25.81
N ALA A 527 -43.86 49.90 -24.52
CA ALA A 527 -44.83 50.30 -23.50
C ALA A 527 -44.94 51.83 -23.42
N TYR A 528 -43.81 52.54 -23.43
CA TYR A 528 -43.78 54.00 -23.45
C TYR A 528 -44.44 54.60 -24.70
N VAL A 529 -44.16 54.04 -25.89
CA VAL A 529 -44.81 54.49 -27.14
C VAL A 529 -46.32 54.26 -27.10
N LYS A 530 -46.78 53.13 -26.54
CA LYS A 530 -48.20 52.85 -26.36
C LYS A 530 -48.86 53.86 -25.43
N GLU A 531 -48.20 54.18 -24.32
CA GLU A 531 -48.68 55.19 -23.37
C GLU A 531 -48.77 56.58 -24.01
N LEU A 532 -47.74 57.01 -24.76
CA LEU A 532 -47.79 58.27 -25.51
C LEU A 532 -48.93 58.30 -26.53
N ARG A 533 -49.19 57.20 -27.24
CA ARG A 533 -50.34 57.12 -28.16
C ARG A 533 -51.66 57.29 -27.42
N ASN A 534 -51.82 56.66 -26.26
CA ASN A 534 -53.02 56.83 -25.43
C ASN A 534 -53.18 58.30 -25.00
N GLN A 535 -52.10 58.95 -24.57
CA GLN A 535 -52.13 60.37 -24.18
C GLN A 535 -52.48 61.28 -25.36
N ILE A 536 -51.93 61.02 -26.56
CA ILE A 536 -52.28 61.76 -27.78
C ILE A 536 -53.77 61.56 -28.09
N GLN A 537 -54.29 60.34 -28.03
CA GLN A 537 -55.71 60.05 -28.25
C GLN A 537 -56.60 60.75 -27.21
N GLN A 538 -56.23 60.73 -25.93
CA GLN A 538 -56.95 61.43 -24.87
C GLN A 538 -56.93 62.95 -25.10
N ARG A 539 -55.78 63.53 -25.47
CA ARG A 539 -55.68 64.96 -25.80
C ARG A 539 -56.50 65.32 -27.03
N ALA A 540 -56.49 64.48 -28.06
CA ALA A 540 -57.31 64.66 -29.25
C ALA A 540 -58.81 64.59 -28.91
N ALA A 541 -59.22 63.64 -28.05
CA ALA A 541 -60.60 63.53 -27.56
C ALA A 541 -61.02 64.74 -26.70
N ARG A 542 -60.13 65.26 -25.84
CA ARG A 542 -60.37 66.49 -25.07
C ARG A 542 -60.48 67.73 -25.95
N LYS A 543 -59.83 67.74 -27.12
CA LYS A 543 -59.92 68.84 -28.09
C LYS A 543 -61.29 68.92 -28.79
N VAL A 544 -62.17 67.92 -28.59
CA VAL A 544 -63.59 68.05 -28.91
C VAL A 544 -64.21 68.98 -27.87
N THR A 545 -64.23 70.27 -28.19
CA THR A 545 -64.89 71.33 -27.42
C THR A 545 -66.40 71.15 -27.50
N ASN A 546 -66.93 70.20 -26.74
CA ASN A 546 -68.33 70.21 -26.36
C ASN A 546 -68.48 71.23 -25.22
N MET A 547 -69.54 72.04 -25.25
CA MET A 547 -69.89 72.89 -24.10
C MET A 547 -69.90 72.04 -22.83
N THR A 548 -69.35 72.59 -21.75
CA THR A 548 -69.40 71.95 -20.43
C THR A 548 -70.86 71.70 -20.03
N MET A 549 -71.09 70.71 -19.18
CA MET A 549 -72.46 70.37 -18.76
C MET A 549 -73.14 71.52 -18.02
N GLU A 550 -72.39 72.43 -17.39
CA GLU A 550 -72.93 73.68 -16.83
C GLU A 550 -73.33 74.67 -17.93
N GLU A 551 -72.47 74.91 -18.93
CA GLU A 551 -72.78 75.80 -20.07
C GLU A 551 -73.99 75.29 -20.86
N VAL A 552 -74.12 73.97 -21.05
CA VAL A 552 -75.31 73.36 -21.69
C VAL A 552 -76.58 73.64 -20.87
N LYS A 553 -76.50 73.64 -19.54
CA LYS A 553 -77.65 73.93 -18.67
C LYS A 553 -78.03 75.40 -18.70
N LEU A 554 -77.05 76.31 -18.67
CA LEU A 554 -77.26 77.75 -18.76
C LEU A 554 -77.83 78.15 -20.13
N ASN A 555 -77.27 77.58 -21.20
CA ASN A 555 -77.70 77.85 -22.57
C ASN A 555 -78.88 76.99 -23.02
N LYS A 556 -79.45 76.16 -22.15
CA LYS A 556 -80.48 75.17 -22.52
C LYS A 556 -81.66 75.78 -23.26
N SER A 557 -82.18 76.90 -22.76
CA SER A 557 -83.32 77.58 -23.41
C SER A 557 -82.97 78.15 -24.78
N LEU A 558 -81.72 78.60 -24.97
CA LEU A 558 -81.24 79.10 -26.25
C LEU A 558 -81.01 77.96 -27.24
N ILE A 559 -80.45 76.84 -26.76
CA ILE A 559 -80.24 75.61 -27.52
C ILE A 559 -81.58 75.05 -27.98
N ASP A 560 -82.56 74.95 -27.07
CA ASP A 560 -83.92 74.48 -27.39
C ASP A 560 -84.59 75.38 -28.44
N GLN A 561 -84.43 76.71 -28.34
CA GLN A 561 -84.93 77.66 -29.34
C GLN A 561 -84.25 77.52 -30.71
N VAL A 562 -82.93 77.36 -30.75
CA VAL A 562 -82.18 77.15 -32.00
C VAL A 562 -82.55 75.82 -32.64
N ILE A 563 -82.71 74.75 -31.84
CA ILE A 563 -83.19 73.45 -32.31
C ILE A 563 -84.59 73.61 -32.91
N ASP A 564 -85.52 74.27 -32.21
CA ASP A 564 -86.88 74.52 -32.70
C ASP A 564 -86.89 75.36 -34.00
N ASP A 565 -86.02 76.35 -34.10
CA ASP A 565 -85.89 77.20 -35.29
C ASP A 565 -85.24 76.46 -36.47
N GLU A 566 -84.25 75.60 -36.24
CA GLU A 566 -83.67 74.74 -37.27
C GLU A 566 -84.62 73.63 -37.73
N LEU A 567 -85.47 73.14 -36.82
CA LEU A 567 -86.58 72.22 -37.13
C LEU A 567 -87.62 72.90 -38.03
N LYS A 568 -88.01 74.13 -37.69
CA LYS A 568 -88.92 74.96 -38.51
C LYS A 568 -88.34 75.33 -39.87
N ARG A 569 -87.02 75.54 -39.94
CA ARG A 569 -86.29 75.79 -41.20
C ARG A 569 -86.05 74.51 -42.02
N GLY A 570 -86.38 73.33 -41.49
CA GLY A 570 -86.32 72.05 -42.20
C GLY A 570 -84.90 71.50 -42.41
N ILE A 571 -83.91 72.00 -41.66
CA ILE A 571 -82.50 71.60 -41.79
C ILE A 571 -82.22 70.35 -40.95
N LEU A 572 -82.80 70.27 -39.75
CA LEU A 572 -82.78 69.06 -38.91
C LEU A 572 -84.00 68.19 -39.22
N LYS A 573 -83.77 67.00 -39.76
CA LYS A 573 -84.81 65.97 -39.88
C LYS A 573 -84.79 65.13 -38.61
N LEU A 574 -85.90 65.14 -37.86
CA LEU A 574 -86.14 64.17 -36.79
C LEU A 574 -86.04 62.76 -37.39
N SER A 575 -85.05 61.98 -36.95
CA SER A 575 -84.93 60.56 -37.24
C SER A 575 -85.70 59.73 -36.23
#